data_AF-A0A346AWP7-F1
#
_entry.id   AF-A0A346AWP7-F1
#
_cell.length_a   1.000
_cell.length_b   1.000
_cell.length_c   1.000
_cell.angle_alpha   90.00
_cell.angle_beta   90.00
_cell.angle_gamma   90.00
#
_symmetry.space_group_name_H-M   'P 1'
#
loop_
_entity.id
_entity.type
_entity.pdbx_description
1 polymer ?
#
loop_
_entity_poly.entity_id
_entity_poly.type
_entity_poly.pdbx_seq_one_letter_code
_entity_poly.pdbx_strand_id
1 'polypeptide(L)'
;MNAKKTFIKTANKAARDFYLAEKKPDVTELRWMEVQERIRQNLVLIRNMYGMSQKHCADLLGLNPKYVNAMENGRYYASLRCVWLFSQMFYIPIGLLVEHEWGEEENQIWVEALMKIRQLKEKHGQVYETIRHNLMTLRYYYCLNQNETAALLGLSNSYMWALENGRYHMSFPIAYAVSRLFNMTMDDFIYHRFKEEDFNPFDWNSQHLNPIPKEEWMKVNKAAASNIKKLRIKKGLSVQQLADAIGYGRDAIYKMEQGKTFLRLSIVIDLTQYLNIDIDSLLKT
;
A
#
# COMPACT_ATOMS: atom_id res chain seq x y z
N MET A 1 -9.33 5.90 -50.19
CA MET A 1 -10.56 6.57 -50.68
C MET A 1 -11.83 6.12 -49.94
N ASN A 2 -11.99 4.82 -49.62
CA ASN A 2 -13.18 4.28 -48.93
C ASN A 2 -13.34 4.72 -47.46
N ALA A 3 -12.26 4.74 -46.65
CA ALA A 3 -12.35 5.17 -45.25
C ALA A 3 -12.86 6.61 -45.05
N LYS A 4 -12.49 7.53 -45.95
CA LYS A 4 -12.97 8.91 -45.95
C LYS A 4 -14.46 9.01 -46.27
N LYS A 5 -14.95 8.21 -47.23
CA LYS A 5 -16.39 8.12 -47.54
C LYS A 5 -17.18 7.51 -46.38
N THR A 6 -16.64 6.47 -45.74
CA THR A 6 -17.27 5.86 -44.56
C THR A 6 -17.38 6.87 -43.43
N PHE A 7 -16.29 7.56 -43.08
CA PHE A 7 -16.29 8.59 -42.04
C PHE A 7 -17.30 9.72 -42.31
N ILE A 8 -17.34 10.24 -43.54
CA ILE A 8 -18.30 11.29 -43.93
C ILE A 8 -19.74 10.78 -43.78
N LYS A 9 -20.00 9.53 -44.15
CA LYS A 9 -21.33 8.92 -44.02
C LYS A 9 -21.72 8.73 -42.55
N THR A 10 -20.79 8.30 -41.70
CA THR A 10 -21.02 8.16 -40.25
C THR A 10 -21.24 9.52 -39.59
N ALA A 11 -20.44 10.53 -39.94
CA ALA A 11 -20.58 11.89 -39.43
C ALA A 11 -21.91 12.54 -39.85
N ASN A 12 -22.31 12.37 -41.12
CA ASN A 12 -23.60 12.87 -41.62
C ASN A 12 -24.79 12.17 -40.97
N LYS A 13 -24.66 10.87 -40.66
CA LYS A 13 -25.69 10.13 -39.92
C LYS A 13 -25.79 10.65 -38.48
N ALA A 14 -24.67 10.77 -37.77
CA ALA A 14 -24.64 11.32 -36.41
C ALA A 14 -25.19 12.75 -36.35
N ALA A 15 -24.87 13.60 -37.33
CA ALA A 15 -25.42 14.95 -37.43
C ALA A 15 -26.94 14.93 -37.66
N ARG A 16 -27.46 14.08 -38.56
CA ARG A 16 -28.91 13.92 -38.76
C ARG A 16 -29.61 13.42 -37.50
N ASP A 17 -29.05 12.41 -36.86
CA ASP A 17 -29.60 11.84 -35.62
C ASP A 17 -29.63 12.91 -34.50
N PHE A 18 -28.63 13.80 -34.44
CA PHE A 18 -28.59 14.95 -33.53
C PHE A 18 -29.68 16.00 -33.83
N TYR A 19 -29.90 16.36 -35.09
CA TYR A 19 -30.93 17.35 -35.46
C TYR A 19 -32.36 16.79 -35.41
N LEU A 20 -32.53 15.47 -35.51
CA LEU A 20 -33.82 14.78 -35.43
C LEU A 20 -34.19 14.31 -34.01
N ALA A 21 -33.27 14.39 -33.05
CA ALA A 21 -33.53 14.03 -31.66
C ALA A 21 -34.59 14.96 -31.04
N GLU A 22 -35.66 14.40 -30.46
CA GLU A 22 -36.74 15.14 -29.82
C GLU A 22 -36.27 15.99 -28.63
N LYS A 23 -35.20 15.56 -27.95
CA LYS A 23 -34.50 16.33 -26.91
C LYS A 23 -33.25 16.97 -27.51
N LYS A 24 -33.32 18.27 -27.77
CA LYS A 24 -32.13 19.08 -28.03
C LYS A 24 -31.23 19.07 -26.78
N PRO A 25 -29.90 19.01 -26.93
CA PRO A 25 -29.00 19.14 -25.80
C PRO A 25 -29.20 20.50 -25.12
N ASP A 26 -29.38 20.47 -23.81
CA ASP A 26 -29.48 21.66 -22.98
C ASP A 26 -28.07 22.23 -22.75
N VAL A 27 -27.73 23.29 -23.50
CA VAL A 27 -26.47 24.05 -23.43
C VAL A 27 -26.66 25.37 -22.68
N THR A 28 -27.64 25.45 -21.79
CA THR A 28 -27.82 26.63 -20.94
C THR A 28 -26.61 26.88 -20.04
N GLU A 29 -26.36 28.15 -19.73
CA GLU A 29 -25.35 28.56 -18.75
C GLU A 29 -25.54 27.87 -17.39
N LEU A 30 -26.80 27.62 -16.99
CA LEU A 30 -27.14 26.87 -15.78
C LEU A 30 -26.59 25.45 -15.84
N ARG A 31 -26.84 24.73 -16.94
CA ARG A 31 -26.34 23.36 -17.12
C ARG A 31 -24.81 23.32 -17.19
N TRP A 32 -24.19 24.33 -17.80
CA TRP A 32 -22.74 24.48 -17.81
C TRP A 32 -22.15 24.69 -16.41
N MET A 33 -22.77 25.54 -15.59
CA MET A 33 -22.37 25.75 -14.20
C MET A 33 -22.48 24.47 -13.37
N GLU A 34 -23.55 23.69 -13.52
CA GLU A 34 -23.70 22.38 -12.84
C GLU A 34 -22.59 21.39 -13.22
N VAL A 35 -22.24 21.32 -14.52
CA VAL A 35 -21.14 20.45 -14.99
C VAL A 35 -19.81 20.89 -14.37
N GLN A 36 -19.53 22.19 -14.33
CA GLN A 36 -18.31 22.73 -13.74
C GLN A 36 -18.25 22.52 -12.22
N GLU A 37 -19.40 22.67 -11.55
CA GLU A 37 -19.57 22.38 -10.13
C GLU A 37 -19.22 20.92 -9.83
N ARG A 38 -19.80 19.98 -10.59
CA ARG A 38 -19.53 18.54 -10.43
C ARG A 38 -18.07 18.20 -10.67
N ILE A 39 -17.47 18.69 -11.76
CA ILE A 39 -16.03 18.48 -12.04
C ILE A 39 -15.20 18.98 -10.86
N ARG A 40 -15.49 20.19 -10.36
CA ARG A 40 -14.77 20.76 -9.23
C ARG A 40 -14.88 19.88 -7.99
N GLN A 41 -16.10 19.47 -7.62
CA GLN A 41 -16.35 18.60 -6.48
C GLN A 41 -15.57 17.28 -6.61
N ASN A 42 -15.58 16.66 -7.79
CA ASN A 42 -14.84 15.44 -8.07
C ASN A 42 -13.34 15.63 -7.86
N LEU A 43 -12.74 16.69 -8.43
CA LEU A 43 -11.31 16.97 -8.26
C LEU A 43 -10.93 17.26 -6.80
N VAL A 44 -11.76 18.00 -6.07
CA VAL A 44 -11.58 18.25 -4.63
C VAL A 44 -11.64 16.95 -3.84
N LEU A 45 -12.63 16.10 -4.14
CA LEU A 45 -12.81 14.80 -3.53
C LEU A 45 -11.58 13.92 -3.79
N ILE A 46 -11.10 13.79 -5.03
CA ILE A 46 -9.85 13.09 -5.34
C ILE A 46 -8.68 13.67 -4.54
N ARG A 47 -8.49 14.99 -4.51
CA ARG A 47 -7.37 15.58 -3.76
C ARG A 47 -7.45 15.24 -2.26
N ASN A 48 -8.63 15.35 -1.66
CA ASN A 48 -8.87 15.05 -0.26
C ASN A 48 -8.68 13.56 0.04
N MET A 49 -9.14 12.69 -0.86
CA MET A 49 -8.96 11.24 -0.82
C MET A 49 -7.48 10.84 -0.72
N TYR A 50 -6.60 11.53 -1.45
CA TYR A 50 -5.16 11.32 -1.36
C TYR A 50 -4.49 12.09 -0.21
N GLY A 51 -5.27 12.77 0.65
CA GLY A 51 -4.77 13.50 1.83
C GLY A 51 -3.87 14.68 1.48
N MET A 52 -3.97 15.23 0.28
CA MET A 52 -3.07 16.27 -0.22
C MET A 52 -3.61 17.65 0.13
N SER A 53 -2.73 18.53 0.61
CA SER A 53 -3.05 19.97 0.67
C SER A 53 -3.16 20.54 -0.74
N GLN A 54 -3.87 21.67 -0.89
CA GLN A 54 -3.97 22.37 -2.18
C GLN A 54 -2.58 22.70 -2.77
N LYS A 55 -1.65 23.11 -1.91
CA LYS A 55 -0.27 23.39 -2.31
C LYS A 55 0.46 22.13 -2.78
N HIS A 56 0.41 21.05 -2.00
CA HIS A 56 1.07 19.80 -2.36
C HIS A 56 0.49 19.21 -3.65
N CYS A 57 -0.83 19.27 -3.84
CA CYS A 57 -1.48 18.83 -5.07
C CYS A 57 -1.03 19.68 -6.27
N ALA A 58 -0.97 21.00 -6.10
CA ALA A 58 -0.49 21.89 -7.16
C ALA A 58 0.96 21.58 -7.55
N ASP A 59 1.85 21.42 -6.56
CA ASP A 59 3.25 21.08 -6.79
C ASP A 59 3.39 19.73 -7.52
N LEU A 60 2.61 18.72 -7.11
CA LEU A 60 2.60 17.38 -7.72
C LEU A 60 2.12 17.39 -9.18
N LEU A 61 1.07 18.16 -9.47
CA LEU A 61 0.48 18.25 -10.80
C LEU A 61 1.20 19.25 -11.71
N GLY A 62 2.19 19.99 -11.20
CA GLY A 62 2.84 21.09 -11.92
C GLY A 62 1.88 22.24 -12.23
N LEU A 63 0.94 22.51 -11.32
CA LEU A 63 -0.05 23.59 -11.40
C LEU A 63 0.31 24.72 -10.44
N ASN A 64 -0.25 25.92 -10.68
CA ASN A 64 -0.07 27.03 -9.75
C ASN A 64 -0.95 26.82 -8.48
N PRO A 65 -0.40 26.88 -7.25
CA PRO A 65 -1.20 26.75 -6.03
C PRO A 65 -2.37 27.74 -5.92
N LYS A 66 -2.20 28.97 -6.43
CA LYS A 66 -3.28 29.98 -6.47
C LYS A 66 -4.40 29.58 -7.44
N TYR A 67 -4.05 28.93 -8.55
CA TYR A 67 -5.03 28.41 -9.50
C TYR A 67 -5.86 27.30 -8.86
N VAL A 68 -5.21 26.33 -8.20
CA VAL A 68 -5.91 25.24 -7.50
C VAL A 68 -6.84 25.81 -6.43
N ASN A 69 -6.37 26.75 -5.61
CA ASN A 69 -7.22 27.41 -4.61
C ASN A 69 -8.41 28.16 -5.23
N ALA A 70 -8.21 28.93 -6.29
CA ALA A 70 -9.29 29.65 -6.96
C ALA A 70 -10.31 28.70 -7.60
N MET A 71 -9.84 27.62 -8.23
CA MET A 71 -10.68 26.59 -8.82
C MET A 71 -11.54 25.92 -7.76
N GLU A 72 -10.96 25.45 -6.66
CA GLU A 72 -11.70 24.74 -5.60
C GLU A 72 -12.75 25.60 -4.89
N ASN A 73 -12.53 26.91 -4.85
CA ASN A 73 -13.49 27.87 -4.30
C ASN A 73 -14.57 28.29 -5.33
N GLY A 74 -14.60 27.69 -6.51
CA GLY A 74 -15.55 28.03 -7.57
C GLY A 74 -15.29 29.39 -8.25
N ARG A 75 -14.16 30.04 -7.95
CA ARG A 75 -13.77 31.29 -8.61
C ARG A 75 -13.33 31.06 -10.04
N TYR A 76 -12.71 29.89 -10.32
CA TYR A 76 -12.30 29.47 -11.66
C TYR A 76 -12.84 28.08 -12.02
N TYR A 77 -13.04 27.86 -13.31
CA TYR A 77 -13.35 26.55 -13.86
C TYR A 77 -12.10 25.66 -13.98
N ALA A 78 -12.31 24.36 -13.81
CA ALA A 78 -11.26 23.38 -14.03
C ALA A 78 -10.92 23.35 -15.53
N SER A 79 -9.65 23.59 -15.86
CA SER A 79 -9.19 23.48 -17.25
C SER A 79 -9.14 22.01 -17.65
N LEU A 80 -9.32 21.73 -18.95
CA LEU A 80 -9.16 20.37 -19.48
C LEU A 80 -7.77 19.79 -19.13
N ARG A 81 -6.73 20.64 -19.11
CA ARG A 81 -5.39 20.27 -18.65
C ARG A 81 -5.41 19.79 -17.20
N CYS A 82 -6.08 20.50 -16.30
CA CYS A 82 -6.22 20.11 -14.89
C CYS A 82 -6.89 18.74 -14.77
N VAL A 83 -8.05 18.56 -15.42
CA VAL A 83 -8.80 17.29 -15.40
C VAL A 83 -7.96 16.14 -15.95
N TRP A 84 -7.25 16.37 -17.06
CA TRP A 84 -6.36 15.38 -17.66
C TRP A 84 -5.19 15.02 -16.73
N LEU A 85 -4.56 15.99 -16.07
CA LEU A 85 -3.48 15.74 -15.12
C LEU A 85 -3.96 14.89 -13.94
N PHE A 86 -5.13 15.18 -13.38
CA PHE A 86 -5.72 14.34 -12.33
C PHE A 86 -5.94 12.90 -12.84
N SER A 87 -6.47 12.74 -14.05
CA SER A 87 -6.68 11.41 -14.63
C SER A 87 -5.38 10.61 -14.74
N GLN A 88 -4.31 11.24 -15.24
CA GLN A 88 -3.03 10.54 -15.41
C GLN A 88 -2.32 10.28 -14.08
N MET A 89 -2.30 11.27 -13.19
CA MET A 89 -1.54 11.17 -11.94
C MET A 89 -2.18 10.26 -10.91
N PHE A 90 -3.52 10.21 -10.88
CA PHE A 90 -4.26 9.37 -9.96
C PHE A 90 -4.77 8.07 -10.60
N TYR A 91 -4.49 7.86 -11.90
CA TYR A 91 -4.96 6.69 -12.66
C TYR A 91 -6.49 6.55 -12.66
N ILE A 92 -7.19 7.68 -12.74
CA ILE A 92 -8.65 7.74 -12.70
C ILE A 92 -9.17 8.03 -14.11
N PRO A 93 -10.15 7.27 -14.63
CA PRO A 93 -10.75 7.57 -15.93
C PRO A 93 -11.35 8.98 -15.98
N ILE A 94 -11.11 9.73 -17.06
CA ILE A 94 -11.63 11.09 -17.24
C ILE A 94 -13.16 11.13 -17.11
N GLY A 95 -13.87 10.12 -17.63
CA GLY A 95 -15.33 10.05 -17.52
C GLY A 95 -15.82 10.09 -16.07
N LEU A 96 -15.10 9.42 -15.15
CA LEU A 96 -15.43 9.42 -13.73
C LEU A 96 -15.21 10.80 -13.10
N LEU A 97 -14.21 11.56 -13.56
CA LEU A 97 -13.96 12.93 -13.08
C LEU A 97 -15.03 13.93 -13.57
N VAL A 98 -15.68 13.66 -14.70
CA VAL A 98 -16.56 14.61 -15.38
C VAL A 98 -18.05 14.31 -15.17
N GLU A 99 -18.43 13.04 -15.23
CA GLU A 99 -19.83 12.62 -15.32
C GLU A 99 -20.38 12.08 -14.01
N HIS A 100 -19.52 11.55 -13.13
CA HIS A 100 -19.97 10.86 -11.93
C HIS A 100 -20.41 11.84 -10.85
N GLU A 101 -21.55 11.53 -10.22
CA GLU A 101 -22.11 12.24 -9.08
C GLU A 101 -21.98 11.32 -7.85
N TRP A 102 -21.12 11.71 -6.92
CA TRP A 102 -20.89 10.94 -5.70
C TRP A 102 -22.05 11.17 -4.73
N GLY A 103 -22.65 10.09 -4.24
CA GLY A 103 -23.54 10.17 -3.08
C GLY A 103 -22.75 10.45 -1.79
N GLU A 104 -23.41 11.03 -0.78
CA GLU A 104 -22.78 11.25 0.53
C GLU A 104 -22.27 9.95 1.17
N GLU A 105 -23.07 8.88 1.09
CA GLU A 105 -22.70 7.55 1.61
C GLU A 105 -21.48 6.97 0.87
N GLU A 106 -21.45 7.07 -0.46
CA GLU A 106 -20.34 6.55 -1.26
C GLU A 106 -19.06 7.32 -0.97
N ASN A 107 -19.12 8.65 -0.92
CA ASN A 107 -17.99 9.49 -0.57
C ASN A 107 -17.42 9.13 0.81
N GLN A 108 -18.29 8.92 1.81
CA GLN A 108 -17.88 8.54 3.15
C GLN A 108 -17.15 7.19 3.16
N ILE A 109 -17.68 6.18 2.47
CA ILE A 109 -17.05 4.86 2.33
C ILE A 109 -15.66 4.97 1.71
N TRP A 110 -15.50 5.76 0.65
CA TRP A 110 -14.22 5.94 -0.02
C TRP A 110 -13.19 6.68 0.83
N VAL A 111 -13.61 7.76 1.51
CA VAL A 111 -12.73 8.52 2.43
C VAL A 111 -12.27 7.63 3.58
N GLU A 112 -13.16 6.86 4.19
CA GLU A 112 -12.83 5.93 5.26
C GLU A 112 -11.85 4.84 4.80
N ALA A 113 -12.09 4.25 3.63
CA ALA A 113 -11.22 3.23 3.06
C ALA A 113 -9.79 3.76 2.81
N LEU A 114 -9.65 4.97 2.29
CA LEU A 114 -8.33 5.57 2.01
C LEU A 114 -7.61 6.03 3.26
N MET A 115 -8.33 6.60 4.24
CA MET A 115 -7.76 6.93 5.54
C MET A 115 -7.23 5.69 6.23
N LYS A 116 -7.97 4.57 6.17
CA LYS A 116 -7.50 3.27 6.67
C LYS A 116 -6.22 2.81 5.95
N ILE A 117 -6.16 2.90 4.62
CA ILE A 117 -4.96 2.54 3.85
C ILE A 117 -3.76 3.41 4.24
N ARG A 118 -3.96 4.71 4.43
CA ARG A 118 -2.90 5.63 4.86
C ARG A 118 -2.40 5.28 6.27
N GLN A 119 -3.30 5.11 7.23
CA GLN A 119 -2.96 4.72 8.60
C GLN A 119 -2.20 3.39 8.62
N LEU A 120 -2.62 2.42 7.80
CA LEU A 120 -1.90 1.14 7.64
C LEU A 120 -0.47 1.35 7.13
N LYS A 121 -0.28 2.18 6.09
CA LYS A 121 1.06 2.49 5.57
C LYS A 121 1.95 3.18 6.60
N GLU A 122 1.41 4.16 7.34
CA GLU A 122 2.15 4.85 8.40
C GLU A 122 2.52 3.88 9.54
N LYS A 123 1.58 3.03 9.96
CA LYS A 123 1.81 1.97 10.95
C LYS A 123 2.88 0.98 10.49
N HIS A 124 2.82 0.49 9.25
CA HIS A 124 3.85 -0.40 8.70
C HIS A 124 5.21 0.28 8.63
N GLY A 125 5.25 1.56 8.23
CA GLY A 125 6.47 2.37 8.25
C GLY A 125 7.11 2.38 9.63
N GLN A 126 6.34 2.69 10.68
CA GLN A 126 6.82 2.69 12.06
C GLN A 126 7.33 1.31 12.51
N VAL A 127 6.64 0.22 12.12
CA VAL A 127 7.07 -1.14 12.45
C VAL A 127 8.41 -1.47 11.78
N TYR A 128 8.59 -1.15 10.50
CA TYR A 128 9.87 -1.40 9.82
C TYR A 128 11.01 -0.54 10.35
N GLU A 129 10.72 0.68 10.81
CA GLU A 129 11.68 1.52 11.54
C GLU A 129 12.11 0.87 12.85
N THR A 130 11.17 0.34 13.64
CA THR A 130 11.46 -0.43 14.85
C THR A 130 12.31 -1.65 14.59
N ILE A 131 11.94 -2.48 13.61
CA ILE A 131 12.69 -3.69 13.24
C ILE A 131 14.13 -3.35 12.85
N ARG A 132 14.31 -2.29 12.06
CA ARG A 132 15.64 -1.85 11.61
C ARG A 132 16.48 -1.37 12.79
N HIS A 133 15.90 -0.55 13.65
CA HIS A 133 16.52 -0.09 14.89
C HIS A 133 16.94 -1.29 15.75
N ASN A 134 16.02 -2.22 16.00
CA ASN A 134 16.26 -3.40 16.82
C ASN A 134 17.37 -4.29 16.26
N LEU A 135 17.40 -4.54 14.94
CA LEU A 135 18.47 -5.29 14.29
C LEU A 135 19.84 -4.63 14.53
N MET A 136 19.92 -3.31 14.36
CA MET A 136 21.16 -2.56 14.58
C MET A 136 21.58 -2.59 16.05
N THR A 137 20.65 -2.38 16.98
CA THR A 137 20.91 -2.39 18.42
C THR A 137 21.42 -3.75 18.87
N LEU A 138 20.77 -4.84 18.47
CA LEU A 138 21.23 -6.20 18.75
C LEU A 138 22.61 -6.43 18.14
N ARG A 139 22.82 -6.07 16.88
CA ARG A 139 24.12 -6.22 16.23
C ARG A 139 25.25 -5.53 17.02
N TYR A 140 25.03 -4.28 17.44
CA TYR A 140 26.02 -3.54 18.21
C TYR A 140 26.23 -4.11 19.61
N TYR A 141 25.17 -4.54 20.27
CA TYR A 141 25.26 -5.14 21.60
C TYR A 141 26.10 -6.43 21.60
N TYR A 142 25.97 -7.26 20.57
CA TYR A 142 26.80 -8.46 20.39
C TYR A 142 28.15 -8.16 19.69
N CYS A 143 28.53 -6.88 19.55
CA CYS A 143 29.77 -6.43 18.92
C CYS A 143 30.01 -6.96 17.49
N LEU A 144 28.95 -7.21 16.74
CA LEU A 144 29.03 -7.76 15.39
C LEU A 144 29.12 -6.66 14.33
N ASN A 145 29.86 -6.92 13.26
CA ASN A 145 29.78 -6.12 12.05
C ASN A 145 28.69 -6.64 11.07
N GLN A 146 28.38 -5.85 10.03
CA GLN A 146 27.35 -6.20 9.05
C GLN A 146 27.66 -7.52 8.32
N ASN A 147 28.93 -7.80 8.06
CA ASN A 147 29.36 -9.00 7.35
C ASN A 147 29.24 -10.25 8.22
N GLU A 148 29.60 -10.16 9.50
CA GLU A 148 29.43 -11.25 10.48
C GLU A 148 27.96 -11.58 10.69
N THR A 149 27.11 -10.56 10.88
CA THR A 149 25.66 -10.74 11.05
C THR A 149 25.04 -11.35 9.79
N ALA A 150 25.47 -10.88 8.61
CA ALA A 150 25.05 -11.45 7.34
C ALA A 150 25.44 -12.94 7.23
N ALA A 151 26.67 -13.30 7.60
CA ALA A 151 27.16 -14.67 7.59
C ALA A 151 26.36 -15.56 8.56
N LEU A 152 26.06 -15.08 9.77
CA LEU A 152 25.25 -15.79 10.77
C LEU A 152 23.82 -16.07 10.30
N LEU A 153 23.26 -15.23 9.43
CA LEU A 153 21.88 -15.36 8.91
C LEU A 153 21.81 -15.98 7.50
N GLY A 154 22.96 -16.33 6.90
CA GLY A 154 23.03 -16.82 5.52
C GLY A 154 22.62 -15.76 4.48
N LEU A 155 22.90 -14.48 4.74
CA LEU A 155 22.63 -13.33 3.88
C LEU A 155 23.92 -12.77 3.27
N SER A 156 23.82 -11.97 2.21
CA SER A 156 24.97 -11.21 1.71
C SER A 156 25.16 -9.92 2.51
N ASN A 157 26.41 -9.45 2.63
CA ASN A 157 26.72 -8.17 3.26
C ASN A 157 25.95 -7.00 2.60
N SER A 158 25.82 -7.02 1.27
CA SER A 158 25.04 -6.01 0.53
C SER A 158 23.56 -6.00 0.90
N TYR A 159 22.99 -7.18 1.19
CA TYR A 159 21.59 -7.29 1.61
C TYR A 159 21.41 -6.83 3.06
N MET A 160 22.34 -7.16 3.95
CA MET A 160 22.36 -6.64 5.32
C MET A 160 22.42 -5.11 5.35
N TRP A 161 23.33 -4.53 4.57
CA TRP A 161 23.44 -3.08 4.39
C TRP A 161 22.12 -2.48 3.88
N ALA A 162 21.46 -3.10 2.91
CA ALA A 162 20.18 -2.61 2.37
C ALA A 162 19.04 -2.65 3.40
N LEU A 163 19.02 -3.65 4.29
CA LEU A 163 18.09 -3.71 5.41
C LEU A 163 18.35 -2.57 6.42
N GLU A 164 19.60 -2.40 6.85
CA GLU A 164 19.98 -1.38 7.85
C GLU A 164 19.82 0.06 7.36
N ASN A 165 19.88 0.28 6.04
CA ASN A 165 19.62 1.60 5.44
C ASN A 165 18.15 1.81 5.04
N GLY A 166 17.25 0.87 5.35
CA GLY A 166 15.84 0.96 5.00
C GLY A 166 15.54 0.91 3.50
N ARG A 167 16.51 0.49 2.68
CA ARG A 167 16.30 0.29 1.24
C ARG A 167 15.42 -0.92 0.97
N TYR A 168 15.53 -1.94 1.82
CA TYR A 168 14.69 -3.14 1.78
C TYR A 168 13.93 -3.34 3.09
N HIS A 169 12.71 -3.83 2.98
CA HIS A 169 11.93 -4.31 4.10
C HIS A 169 12.29 -5.76 4.43
N MET A 170 12.43 -6.05 5.72
CA MET A 170 12.70 -7.40 6.21
C MET A 170 11.51 -8.33 5.91
N SER A 171 11.79 -9.51 5.38
CA SER A 171 10.76 -10.55 5.14
C SER A 171 10.51 -11.36 6.42
N PHE A 172 9.34 -11.99 6.52
CA PHE A 172 8.97 -12.85 7.64
C PHE A 172 10.02 -13.95 7.96
N PRO A 173 10.53 -14.75 7.00
CA PRO A 173 11.52 -15.77 7.33
C PRO A 173 12.85 -15.20 7.84
N ILE A 174 13.22 -14.00 7.41
CA ILE A 174 14.44 -13.34 7.91
C ILE A 174 14.20 -12.79 9.32
N ALA A 175 13.03 -12.20 9.58
CA ALA A 175 12.67 -11.77 10.93
C ALA A 175 12.71 -12.95 11.92
N TYR A 176 12.18 -14.11 11.51
CA TYR A 176 12.32 -15.35 12.28
C TYR A 176 13.79 -15.71 12.54
N ALA A 177 14.64 -15.68 11.51
CA ALA A 177 16.06 -16.03 11.64
C ALA A 177 16.78 -15.10 12.62
N VAL A 178 16.50 -13.79 12.57
CA VAL A 178 17.03 -12.80 13.50
C VAL A 178 16.56 -13.08 14.92
N SER A 179 15.26 -13.31 15.13
CA SER A 179 14.71 -13.63 16.45
C SER A 179 15.34 -14.90 17.04
N ARG A 180 15.57 -15.95 16.24
CA ARG A 180 16.22 -17.18 16.70
C ARG A 180 17.71 -17.01 16.97
N LEU A 181 18.41 -16.25 16.13
CA LEU A 181 19.83 -15.95 16.33
C LEU A 181 20.05 -15.32 17.71
N PHE A 182 19.22 -14.33 18.07
CA PHE A 182 19.32 -13.60 19.34
C PHE A 182 18.42 -14.16 20.45
N ASN A 183 17.93 -15.41 20.30
CA ASN A 183 17.14 -16.14 21.29
C ASN A 183 15.94 -15.35 21.88
N MET A 184 15.16 -14.72 21.01
CA MET A 184 13.96 -13.96 21.36
C MET A 184 12.75 -14.39 20.53
N THR A 185 11.58 -13.85 20.89
CA THR A 185 10.34 -14.05 20.11
C THR A 185 10.32 -13.10 18.90
N MET A 186 9.49 -13.40 17.91
CA MET A 186 9.25 -12.49 16.79
C MET A 186 8.45 -11.26 17.24
N ASP A 187 7.49 -11.44 18.15
CA ASP A 187 6.69 -10.34 18.68
C ASP A 187 7.56 -9.30 19.41
N ASP A 188 8.50 -9.74 20.26
CA ASP A 188 9.45 -8.85 20.92
C ASP A 188 10.32 -8.10 19.89
N PHE A 189 10.87 -8.82 18.92
CA PHE A 189 11.71 -8.23 17.88
C PHE A 189 10.97 -7.21 16.99
N ILE A 190 9.68 -7.43 16.72
CA ILE A 190 8.89 -6.62 15.78
C ILE A 190 8.21 -5.43 16.47
N TYR A 191 7.64 -5.64 17.66
CA TYR A 191 6.78 -4.66 18.31
C TYR A 191 7.45 -3.88 19.44
N HIS A 192 8.48 -4.44 20.08
CA HIS A 192 9.15 -3.78 21.19
C HIS A 192 10.40 -3.03 20.70
N ARG A 193 10.44 -1.72 20.85
CA ARG A 193 11.61 -0.91 20.45
C ARG A 193 12.66 -0.92 21.54
N PHE A 194 13.78 -1.60 21.30
CA PHE A 194 14.84 -1.75 22.30
C PHE A 194 15.53 -0.43 22.62
N LYS A 195 15.85 -0.25 23.89
CA LYS A 195 16.65 0.83 24.47
C LYS A 195 17.97 0.27 24.99
N GLU A 196 18.92 1.15 25.25
CA GLU A 196 20.23 0.76 25.81
C GLU A 196 20.09 0.07 27.17
N GLU A 197 19.09 0.45 27.97
CA GLU A 197 18.80 -0.12 29.29
C GLU A 197 18.32 -1.58 29.24
N ASP A 198 17.80 -2.03 28.09
CA ASP A 198 17.28 -3.39 27.94
C ASP A 198 18.40 -4.45 27.85
N PHE A 199 19.65 -4.01 27.73
CA PHE A 199 20.80 -4.88 27.53
C PHE A 199 21.83 -4.73 28.63
N ASN A 200 22.26 -5.86 29.22
CA ASN A 200 23.35 -5.87 30.18
C ASN A 200 24.70 -6.05 29.45
N PRO A 201 25.58 -5.02 29.37
CA PRO A 201 26.85 -5.11 28.65
C PRO A 201 27.84 -6.11 29.26
N PHE A 202 27.55 -6.64 30.46
CA PHE A 202 28.38 -7.62 31.16
C PHE A 202 27.82 -9.05 31.14
N ASP A 203 26.78 -9.32 30.33
CA ASP A 203 26.28 -10.69 30.15
C ASP A 203 27.19 -11.48 29.19
N TRP A 204 28.16 -12.19 29.76
CA TRP A 204 29.15 -13.00 29.01
C TRP A 204 28.55 -14.27 28.39
N ASN A 205 27.39 -14.73 28.84
CA ASN A 205 26.74 -15.93 28.28
C ASN A 205 26.13 -15.67 26.89
N SER A 206 26.02 -14.39 26.49
CA SER A 206 25.46 -13.96 25.21
C SER A 206 26.42 -14.09 24.03
N GLN A 207 27.70 -14.44 24.22
CA GLN A 207 28.69 -14.30 23.15
C GLN A 207 28.69 -15.43 22.09
N HIS A 208 28.03 -16.56 22.36
CA HIS A 208 27.97 -17.68 21.41
C HIS A 208 26.63 -17.73 20.67
N LEU A 209 26.62 -17.10 19.50
CA LEU A 209 25.50 -17.14 18.57
C LEU A 209 25.62 -18.36 17.64
N ASN A 210 24.53 -19.11 17.52
CA ASN A 210 24.44 -20.22 16.57
C ASN A 210 24.00 -19.70 15.20
N PRO A 211 24.77 -19.92 14.13
CA PRO A 211 24.36 -19.52 12.78
C PRO A 211 23.01 -20.15 12.39
N ILE A 212 22.13 -19.36 11.80
CA ILE A 212 20.85 -19.80 11.24
C ILE A 212 21.01 -19.90 9.72
N PRO A 213 21.19 -21.12 9.17
CA PRO A 213 21.45 -21.29 7.75
C PRO A 213 20.22 -20.97 6.90
N LYS A 214 20.48 -20.66 5.62
CA LYS A 214 19.45 -20.26 4.65
C LYS A 214 18.31 -21.26 4.53
N GLU A 215 18.65 -22.54 4.56
CA GLU A 215 17.73 -23.65 4.42
C GLU A 215 16.69 -23.66 5.55
N GLU A 216 17.06 -23.22 6.75
CA GLU A 216 16.19 -23.20 7.91
C GLU A 216 15.08 -22.17 7.75
N TRP A 217 15.44 -20.92 7.44
CA TRP A 217 14.42 -19.89 7.26
C TRP A 217 13.59 -20.07 5.97
N MET A 218 14.13 -20.76 4.95
CA MET A 218 13.33 -21.17 3.78
C MET A 218 12.26 -22.22 4.14
N LYS A 219 12.53 -23.15 5.06
CA LYS A 219 11.53 -24.11 5.55
C LYS A 219 10.41 -23.40 6.30
N VAL A 220 10.78 -22.43 7.14
CA VAL A 220 9.84 -21.60 7.91
C VAL A 220 8.86 -20.86 7.02
N ASN A 221 9.33 -20.27 5.92
CA ASN A 221 8.43 -19.61 4.96
C ASN A 221 7.34 -20.54 4.42
N LYS A 222 7.70 -21.79 4.07
CA LYS A 222 6.75 -22.79 3.56
C LYS A 222 5.78 -23.26 4.64
N ALA A 223 6.29 -23.52 5.85
CA ALA A 223 5.48 -23.94 6.98
C ALA A 223 4.43 -22.88 7.35
N ALA A 224 4.87 -21.62 7.52
CA ALA A 224 3.98 -20.51 7.81
C ALA A 224 2.92 -20.29 6.72
N ALA A 225 3.30 -20.39 5.44
CA ALA A 225 2.34 -20.28 4.33
C ALA A 225 1.24 -21.36 4.39
N SER A 226 1.64 -22.60 4.71
CA SER A 226 0.68 -23.71 4.90
C SER A 226 -0.24 -23.46 6.11
N ASN A 227 0.32 -22.99 7.22
CA ASN A 227 -0.43 -22.73 8.45
C ASN A 227 -1.41 -21.57 8.30
N ILE A 228 -1.02 -20.50 7.61
CA ILE A 228 -1.92 -19.40 7.24
C ILE A 228 -3.12 -19.94 6.45
N LYS A 229 -2.88 -20.79 5.45
CA LYS A 229 -3.94 -21.42 4.66
C LYS A 229 -4.88 -22.27 5.54
N LYS A 230 -4.33 -23.08 6.45
CA LYS A 230 -5.14 -23.88 7.40
C LYS A 230 -5.99 -22.98 8.31
N LEU A 231 -5.41 -21.91 8.87
CA LEU A 231 -6.10 -20.97 9.74
C LEU A 231 -7.25 -20.26 9.00
N ARG A 232 -7.02 -19.82 7.76
CA ARG A 232 -8.05 -19.24 6.91
C ARG A 232 -9.23 -20.20 6.70
N ILE A 233 -8.94 -21.46 6.35
CA ILE A 233 -9.97 -22.48 6.12
C ILE A 233 -10.73 -22.77 7.42
N LYS A 234 -10.03 -22.87 8.56
CA LYS A 234 -10.65 -23.08 9.88
C LYS A 234 -11.62 -21.95 10.26
N LYS A 235 -11.35 -20.71 9.82
CA LYS A 235 -12.23 -19.55 10.00
C LYS A 235 -13.35 -19.47 8.95
N GLY A 236 -13.44 -20.42 8.01
CA GLY A 236 -14.46 -20.44 6.97
C GLY A 236 -14.30 -19.37 5.89
N LEU A 237 -13.10 -18.79 5.76
CA LEU A 237 -12.84 -17.67 4.84
C LEU A 237 -12.34 -18.17 3.47
N SER A 238 -12.88 -17.61 2.40
CA SER A 238 -12.28 -17.72 1.07
C SER A 238 -11.00 -16.87 0.96
N VAL A 239 -10.18 -17.14 -0.07
CA VAL A 239 -8.97 -16.33 -0.33
C VAL A 239 -9.33 -14.87 -0.60
N GLN A 240 -10.42 -14.63 -1.32
CA GLN A 240 -10.91 -13.28 -1.62
C GLN A 240 -11.35 -12.57 -0.33
N GLN A 241 -12.17 -13.22 0.50
CA GLN A 241 -12.66 -12.63 1.75
C GLN A 241 -11.51 -12.29 2.71
N LEU A 242 -10.49 -13.15 2.82
CA LEU A 242 -9.31 -12.80 3.60
C LEU A 242 -8.61 -11.59 3.00
N ALA A 243 -8.34 -11.62 1.68
CA ALA A 243 -7.64 -10.56 0.97
C ALA A 243 -8.34 -9.19 1.15
N ASP A 244 -9.66 -9.15 1.04
CA ASP A 244 -10.46 -7.94 1.28
C ASP A 244 -10.41 -7.49 2.74
N ALA A 245 -10.47 -8.42 3.69
CA ALA A 245 -10.41 -8.11 5.12
C ALA A 245 -9.08 -7.46 5.55
N ILE A 246 -7.95 -7.91 4.97
CA ILE A 246 -6.62 -7.38 5.26
C ILE A 246 -6.14 -6.32 4.25
N GLY A 247 -6.91 -6.02 3.21
CA GLY A 247 -6.62 -4.94 2.24
C GLY A 247 -5.54 -5.27 1.20
N TYR A 248 -5.44 -6.53 0.77
CA TYR A 248 -4.49 -6.97 -0.26
C TYR A 248 -5.21 -7.59 -1.47
N GLY A 249 -4.52 -7.65 -2.60
CA GLY A 249 -5.05 -8.34 -3.78
C GLY A 249 -5.12 -9.86 -3.58
N ARG A 250 -6.20 -10.49 -4.06
CA ARG A 250 -6.41 -11.94 -4.02
C ARG A 250 -5.20 -12.73 -4.53
N ASP A 251 -4.61 -12.32 -5.64
CA ASP A 251 -3.47 -13.00 -6.26
C ASP A 251 -2.22 -12.97 -5.36
N ALA A 252 -2.03 -11.90 -4.59
CA ALA A 252 -0.92 -11.81 -3.65
C ALA A 252 -1.07 -12.85 -2.53
N ILE A 253 -2.25 -12.93 -1.93
CA ILE A 253 -2.57 -13.91 -0.88
C ILE A 253 -2.51 -15.33 -1.43
N TYR A 254 -3.03 -15.55 -2.64
CA TYR A 254 -2.99 -16.86 -3.29
C TYR A 254 -1.55 -17.35 -3.53
N LYS A 255 -0.67 -16.50 -4.11
CA LYS A 255 0.74 -16.87 -4.36
C LYS A 255 1.50 -17.10 -3.04
N MET A 256 1.19 -16.31 -2.03
CA MET A 256 1.74 -16.43 -0.68
C MET A 256 1.39 -17.77 -0.04
N GLU A 257 0.10 -18.16 0.00
CA GLU A 257 -0.34 -19.44 0.59
C GLU A 257 0.23 -20.68 -0.14
N GLN A 258 0.55 -20.54 -1.42
CA GLN A 258 1.20 -21.58 -2.22
C GLN A 258 2.72 -21.63 -2.01
N GLY A 259 3.29 -20.72 -1.21
CA GLY A 259 4.73 -20.61 -0.98
C GLY A 259 5.54 -20.18 -2.22
N LYS A 260 4.87 -19.62 -3.26
CA LYS A 260 5.51 -19.15 -4.49
C LYS A 260 6.25 -17.83 -4.30
N THR A 261 5.91 -17.09 -3.25
CA THR A 261 6.54 -15.83 -2.86
C THR A 261 6.93 -15.88 -1.39
N PHE A 262 7.98 -15.16 -1.03
CA PHE A 262 8.30 -14.95 0.38
C PHE A 262 7.18 -14.17 1.09
N LEU A 263 6.88 -14.60 2.31
CA LEU A 263 5.95 -13.93 3.20
C LEU A 263 6.47 -12.53 3.52
N ARG A 264 5.73 -11.51 3.07
CA ARG A 264 5.99 -10.13 3.46
C ARG A 264 5.54 -9.95 4.90
N LEU A 265 6.39 -9.32 5.70
CA LEU A 265 6.10 -9.19 7.13
C LEU A 265 4.86 -8.32 7.37
N SER A 266 4.62 -7.29 6.56
CA SER A 266 3.40 -6.47 6.64
C SER A 266 2.12 -7.29 6.48
N ILE A 267 2.07 -8.20 5.51
CA ILE A 267 0.91 -9.08 5.29
C ILE A 267 0.71 -10.00 6.51
N VAL A 268 1.80 -10.54 7.05
CA VAL A 268 1.75 -11.41 8.23
C VAL A 268 1.21 -10.63 9.44
N ILE A 269 1.70 -9.42 9.68
CA ILE A 269 1.24 -8.55 10.78
C ILE A 269 -0.25 -8.24 10.66
N ASP A 270 -0.72 -7.87 9.46
CA ASP A 270 -2.13 -7.53 9.26
C ASP A 270 -3.02 -8.77 9.46
N LEU A 271 -2.53 -9.93 9.02
CA LEU A 271 -3.23 -11.21 9.17
C LEU A 271 -3.30 -11.66 10.63
N THR A 272 -2.21 -11.57 11.40
CA THR A 272 -2.20 -11.98 12.81
C THR A 272 -3.06 -11.06 13.66
N GLN A 273 -3.05 -9.76 13.37
CA GLN A 273 -3.97 -8.78 13.98
C GLN A 273 -5.43 -9.08 13.66
N TYR A 274 -5.74 -9.36 12.39
CA TYR A 274 -7.10 -9.70 11.98
C TYR A 274 -7.60 -11.01 12.63
N LEU A 275 -6.73 -12.01 12.75
CA LEU A 275 -7.05 -13.29 13.38
C LEU A 275 -6.97 -13.28 14.91
N ASN A 276 -6.47 -12.18 15.50
CA ASN A 276 -6.17 -12.01 16.92
C ASN A 276 -5.30 -13.15 17.48
N ILE A 277 -4.16 -13.39 16.82
CA ILE A 277 -3.15 -14.37 17.22
C ILE A 277 -1.77 -13.70 17.27
N ASP A 278 -0.85 -14.28 18.03
CA ASP A 278 0.56 -13.88 18.05
C ASP A 278 1.31 -14.38 16.80
N ILE A 279 2.38 -13.68 16.38
CA ILE A 279 3.14 -14.03 15.18
C ILE A 279 3.85 -15.39 15.34
N ASP A 280 4.41 -15.67 16.52
CA ASP A 280 5.09 -16.96 16.78
C ASP A 280 4.14 -18.15 16.68
N SER A 281 2.85 -17.94 16.95
CA SER A 281 1.81 -18.97 16.84
C SER A 281 1.61 -19.49 15.41
N LEU A 282 1.99 -18.73 14.38
CA LEU A 282 1.95 -19.18 12.98
C LEU A 282 2.92 -20.33 12.69
N LEU A 283 3.94 -20.51 13.53
CA LEU A 283 4.96 -21.54 13.36
C LEU A 283 4.67 -22.82 14.16
N LYS A 284 3.71 -22.77 15.08
CA LYS A 284 3.38 -23.87 16.01
C LYS A 284 2.19 -24.73 15.54
N THR A 285 1.61 -24.45 14.36
CA THR A 285 0.35 -25.05 13.83
C THR A 285 0.56 -26.16 12.79
#